data_AF-A0A820DGV7-F1
#
_entry.id   AF-A0A820DGV7-F1
#
_cell.length_a   1.000
_cell.length_b   1.000
_cell.length_c   1.000
_cell.angle_alpha   90.00
_cell.angle_beta   90.00
_cell.angle_gamma   90.00
#
_symmetry.space_group_name_H-M   'P 1'
#
loop_
_entity.id
_entity.type
_entity.pdbx_description
1 polymer ?
#
loop_
_entity_poly.entity_id
_entity_poly.type
_entity_poly.pdbx_seq_one_letter_code
_entity_poly.pdbx_strand_id
1 'polypeptide(L)' 'MMDSKIATLSNENRTNWDEQLPYITFNYNTSIHTTTGIIPFELMYGRLPVLPVDHQQPIVTLSQDPEHVK' A
#
# COMPACT_ATOMS: atom_id res chain seq x y z
N MET A 1 -6.00 -8.24 -9.34
CA MET A 1 -5.82 -6.80 -9.63
C MET A 1 -6.74 -6.08 -8.62
N MET A 2 -7.13 -4.82 -8.79
CA MET A 2 -8.01 -4.12 -7.81
C MET A 2 -9.30 -4.92 -7.49
N ASP A 3 -9.87 -5.55 -8.51
CA ASP A 3 -11.03 -6.46 -8.48
C ASP A 3 -10.93 -7.60 -7.45
N SER A 4 -9.77 -8.25 -7.34
CA SER A 4 -9.55 -9.33 -6.39
C SER A 4 -9.53 -8.82 -4.96
N LYS A 5 -9.00 -7.62 -4.71
CA LYS A 5 -9.00 -7.00 -3.37
C LYS A 5 -10.42 -6.62 -2.91
N ILE A 6 -11.28 -6.12 -3.82
CA ILE A 6 -12.70 -5.87 -3.51
C ILE A 6 -13.38 -7.17 -3.08
N ALA A 7 -13.14 -8.26 -3.81
CA ALA A 7 -13.73 -9.56 -3.49
C ALA A 7 -13.23 -10.14 -2.16
N THR A 8 -11.95 -9.97 -1.84
CA THR A 8 -11.34 -10.51 -0.61
C THR A 8 -11.75 -9.76 0.66
N LEU A 9 -11.96 -8.45 0.57
CA LEU A 9 -12.27 -7.61 1.74
C LEU A 9 -13.77 -7.43 1.98
N SER A 10 -14.60 -7.79 0.99
CA SER A 10 -16.05 -7.80 1.17
C SER A 10 -16.49 -9.00 2.03
N ASN A 11 -17.59 -8.83 2.76
CA ASN A 11 -18.25 -9.88 3.52
C ASN A 11 -18.75 -11.00 2.58
N GLU A 12 -19.13 -12.17 3.12
CA GLU A 12 -19.61 -13.34 2.38
C GLU A 12 -20.76 -13.00 1.40
N ASN A 13 -21.60 -12.03 1.76
CA ASN A 13 -22.72 -11.56 0.93
C ASN A 13 -22.35 -10.42 -0.05
N ARG A 14 -21.10 -9.96 -0.04
CA ARG A 14 -20.55 -8.90 -0.91
C ARG A 14 -21.37 -7.59 -0.90
N THR A 15 -22.07 -7.31 0.19
CA THR A 15 -22.97 -6.15 0.33
C THR A 15 -22.27 -4.90 0.85
N ASN A 16 -21.11 -5.04 1.51
CA ASN A 16 -20.35 -3.95 2.14
C ASN A 16 -19.17 -3.47 1.30
N TRP A 17 -19.19 -3.69 -0.01
CA TRP A 17 -18.09 -3.35 -0.91
C TRP A 17 -17.77 -1.85 -0.90
N ASP A 18 -18.78 -1.01 -0.70
CA ASP A 18 -18.73 0.45 -0.60
C ASP A 18 -18.00 0.91 0.66
N GLU A 19 -18.22 0.24 1.79
CA GLU A 19 -17.50 0.50 3.04
C GLU A 19 -16.02 0.14 2.94
N GLN A 20 -15.69 -0.84 2.09
CA GLN A 20 -14.31 -1.29 1.89
C GLN A 20 -13.55 -0.44 0.85
N LEU A 21 -14.24 0.31 0.00
CA LEU A 21 -13.63 1.11 -1.06
C LEU A 21 -12.52 2.05 -0.57
N PRO A 22 -12.68 2.82 0.52
CA PRO A 22 -11.62 3.72 1.00
C PRO A 22 -10.35 2.98 1.37
N TYR A 23 -10.47 1.82 2.03
CA TYR A 23 -9.34 0.99 2.44
C TYR A 23 -8.59 0.38 1.25
N ILE A 24 -9.34 -0.03 0.24
CA ILE A 24 -8.75 -0.66 -0.95
C ILE A 24 -8.06 0.41 -1.80
N THR A 25 -8.68 1.58 -1.94
CA THR A 25 -8.10 2.73 -2.63
C THR A 25 -6.84 3.22 -1.94
N PHE A 26 -6.84 3.26 -0.60
CA PHE A 26 -5.66 3.58 0.19
C PHE A 26 -4.53 2.59 -0.09
N ASN A 27 -4.79 1.29 0.08
CA ASN A 27 -3.81 0.24 -0.17
C ASN A 27 -3.25 0.26 -1.60
N TYR A 28 -4.10 0.56 -2.58
CA TYR A 28 -3.70 0.69 -3.98
C TYR A 28 -2.75 1.88 -4.17
N ASN A 29 -3.10 3.04 -3.61
CA ASN A 29 -2.30 4.25 -3.75
C ASN A 29 -0.95 4.16 -3.03
N THR A 30 -0.83 3.36 -1.96
CA THR A 30 0.39 3.25 -1.15
C THR A 30 1.22 1.98 -1.42
N SER A 31 0.78 1.09 -2.30
CA SER A 31 1.49 -0.16 -2.61
C SER A 31 2.18 -0.09 -3.97
N ILE A 32 3.31 -0.79 -4.07
CA ILE A 32 4.07 -0.90 -5.31
C ILE A 32 3.26 -1.71 -6.32
N HIS A 33 3.02 -1.11 -7.48
CA HIS A 33 2.34 -1.80 -8.57
C HIS A 33 3.26 -2.78 -9.27
N THR A 34 2.82 -4.03 -9.44
CA THR A 34 3.62 -5.08 -10.09
C THR A 34 3.92 -4.79 -11.56
N THR A 35 3.06 -4.05 -12.26
CA THR A 35 3.25 -3.69 -13.68
C THR A 35 4.26 -2.56 -13.88
N THR A 36 4.30 -1.58 -12.98
CA THR A 36 5.13 -0.38 -13.12
C THR A 36 6.33 -0.37 -12.18
N GLY A 37 6.34 -1.21 -11.15
CA GLY A 37 7.35 -1.21 -10.09
C GLY A 37 7.31 0.03 -9.20
N ILE A 38 6.31 0.90 -9.35
CA ILE A 38 6.24 2.22 -8.71
C ILE A 38 4.91 2.35 -7.96
N ILE A 39 4.91 3.15 -6.89
CA ILE A 39 3.72 3.46 -6.10
C ILE A 39 2.88 4.51 -6.85
N PRO A 40 1.57 4.29 -7.10
CA PRO A 40 0.73 5.25 -7.83
C PRO A 40 0.70 6.66 -7.20
N PHE A 41 0.72 6.76 -5.87
CA PHE A 41 0.80 8.04 -5.17
C PHE A 41 2.11 8.79 -5.46
N GLU A 42 3.23 8.07 -5.50
CA GLU A 42 4.53 8.64 -5.85
C GLU A 42 4.54 9.18 -7.27
N LEU A 43 3.92 8.48 -8.21
CA LEU A 43 3.78 8.94 -9.59
C LEU A 43 2.97 10.24 -9.69
N MET A 44 1.92 10.38 -8.89
CA MET A 44 1.01 11.54 -8.95
C MET A 44 1.55 12.76 -8.21
N TYR A 45 2.27 12.56 -7.10
CA TYR A 45 2.70 13.65 -6.21
C TYR A 45 4.21 13.83 -6.12
N GLY A 46 5.01 12.96 -6.76
CA GLY A 46 6.47 13.02 -6.73
C GLY A 46 7.10 12.76 -5.36
N ARG A 47 6.34 12.21 -4.41
CA ARG A 47 6.80 11.87 -3.06
C ARG A 47 6.15 10.58 -2.58
N LEU A 48 6.83 9.86 -1.69
CA LEU A 48 6.27 8.69 -1.05
C LEU A 48 5.09 9.07 -0.13
N PRO A 49 4.02 8.25 -0.06
CA PRO A 49 2.96 8.45 0.91
C PRO A 49 3.50 8.23 2.31
N VAL A 50 3.17 9.12 3.25
CA VAL A 50 3.49 8.96 4.67
C VAL A 50 2.28 8.34 5.35
N LEU A 51 2.42 7.11 5.83
CA LEU A 51 1.36 6.40 6.52
C LEU A 51 1.38 6.71 8.02
N PRO A 52 0.23 6.65 8.72
CA PRO A 52 0.20 6.78 10.18
C PRO A 52 1.13 5.79 10.91
N VAL A 53 1.36 4.60 10.35
CA VAL A 53 2.30 3.61 10.90
C VAL A 53 3.75 4.08 10.82
N ASP A 54 4.12 4.88 9.80
CA ASP A 54 5.47 5.43 9.67
C ASP A 54 5.78 6.44 10.79
N HIS A 55 4.73 7.06 11.35
CA HIS A 55 4.86 7.94 12.53
C HIS A 55 4.98 7.17 13.86
N GLN A 56 4.63 5.88 13.87
CA GLN A 56 4.70 5.03 15.06
C GLN A 56 6.01 4.24 15.16
N GLN A 57 6.84 4.24 14.12
CA GLN A 57 8.16 3.63 14.14
C GLN A 57 9.23 4.74 14.15
N PRO A 58 10.29 4.65 14.98
CA PRO A 58 11.51 5.39 14.67
C PRO A 58 11.92 4.92 13.28
N ILE A 59 12.24 5.87 12.39
CA ILE A 59 12.68 5.61 11.02
C ILE A 59 13.83 4.59 11.08
N VAL A 60 13.53 3.30 10.88
CA VAL A 60 14.55 2.33 10.52
C VAL A 60 14.69 2.49 9.02
N THR A 61 15.57 3.42 8.64
CA THR A 61 16.03 3.55 7.28
C THR A 61 16.50 2.16 6.87
N LEU A 62 15.79 1.48 5.96
CA LEU A 62 16.23 0.22 5.31
C LEU A 62 17.51 0.41 4.45
N SER A 63 18.31 1.43 4.75
CA SER A 63 19.62 1.75 4.18
C SER A 63 20.77 1.62 5.21
N GLN A 64 20.51 1.08 6.39
CA GLN A 64 21.57 0.74 7.35
C GLN A 64 21.44 -0.72 7.80
N ASP A 65 21.57 -1.65 6.86
CA ASP A 65 22.12 -2.96 7.19
C ASP A 65 23.31 -3.24 6.25
N PRO A 66 24.56 -3.05 6.71
CA PRO A 66 25.75 -3.37 5.93
C PRO A 66 26.03 -4.88 5.76
N GLU A 67 25.21 -5.80 6.29
CA GLU A 67 25.55 -7.23 6.40
C GLU A 67 24.67 -8.16 5.54
N HIS A 68 24.49 -7.85 4.26
CA HIS A 68 24.15 -8.88 3.27
C HIS A 68 25.11 -8.89 2.08
N VAL A 69 26.40 -8.97 2.40
CA VAL A 69 27.40 -9.63 1.57
C VAL A 69 28.02 -10.74 2.40
N LYS A 70 27.43 -11.94 2.32
CA LYS A 70 28.14 -13.21 2.09
C LYS A 70 27.17 -14.37 1.92
#